data_AF-A0A3C2D7A5-F1
#
_entry.id   AF-A0A3C2D7A5-F1
#
_cell.length_a   1.000
_cell.length_b   1.000
_cell.length_c   1.000
_cell.angle_alpha   90.00
_cell.angle_beta   90.00
_cell.angle_gamma   90.00
#
_symmetry.space_group_name_H-M   'P 1'
#
loop_
_entity.id
_entity.type
_entity.pdbx_description
1 polymer ?
#
loop_
_entity_poly.entity_id
_entity_poly.type
_entity_poly.pdbx_seq_one_letter_code
_entity_poly.pdbx_strand_id
1 'polypeptide(L)'
;MNDKIELLKCPKEGIECEDHRLVINRDYCASQNYMHDKDYSRSIIALKNAFHKTTELNETSCLNCARLFRSTITESLEYIHEDLLNMSTGFLGTKRFQSSFELAGNVLMEMKREI
;
A
#
# COMPACT_ATOMS: atom_id res chain seq x y z
N MET A 1 2.94 -18.21 -6.30
CA MET A 1 2.91 -16.79 -5.88
C MET A 1 1.56 -16.62 -5.19
N ASN A 2 1.52 -16.50 -3.86
CA ASN A 2 0.25 -16.35 -3.14
C ASN A 2 -0.19 -14.89 -3.23
N ASP A 3 -1.35 -14.65 -3.84
CA ASP A 3 -1.97 -13.32 -3.86
C ASP A 3 -2.40 -12.96 -2.42
N LYS A 4 -1.75 -11.97 -1.81
CA LYS A 4 -2.00 -11.59 -0.41
C LYS A 4 -3.32 -10.81 -0.24
N ILE A 5 -3.77 -10.13 -1.29
CA ILE A 5 -5.13 -9.58 -1.36
C ILE A 5 -5.97 -10.65 -2.06
N GLU A 6 -6.54 -11.55 -1.27
CA GLU A 6 -7.33 -12.66 -1.78
C GLU A 6 -8.65 -12.19 -2.41
N LEU A 7 -8.93 -12.74 -3.59
CA LEU A 7 -10.02 -12.46 -4.53
C LEU A 7 -11.45 -12.61 -3.98
N LEU A 8 -11.65 -13.02 -2.73
CA LEU A 8 -12.95 -13.47 -2.21
C LEU A 8 -14.01 -12.38 -2.09
N LYS A 9 -13.64 -11.10 -2.27
CA LYS A 9 -14.55 -9.95 -2.14
C LYS A 9 -14.74 -9.15 -3.45
N CYS A 10 -14.16 -9.59 -4.55
CA CYS A 10 -14.34 -8.98 -5.86
C CYS A 10 -15.51 -9.62 -6.63
N PRO A 11 -16.44 -8.84 -7.20
CA PRO A 11 -17.49 -9.38 -8.07
C PRO A 11 -16.89 -10.21 -9.22
N LYS A 12 -17.45 -11.40 -9.49
CA LYS A 12 -16.96 -12.34 -10.53
C LYS A 12 -15.45 -12.65 -10.44
N GLU A 13 -14.89 -12.70 -9.23
CA GLU A 13 -13.45 -12.95 -9.00
C GLU A 13 -12.52 -11.92 -9.66
N GLY A 14 -13.05 -10.77 -10.09
CA GLY A 14 -12.24 -9.68 -10.65
C GLY A 14 -11.61 -9.97 -12.01
N ILE A 15 -12.17 -10.89 -12.81
CA ILE A 15 -11.66 -11.23 -14.18
C ILE A 15 -11.50 -9.97 -15.04
N GLU A 16 -12.48 -9.07 -15.00
CA GLU A 16 -12.45 -7.81 -15.77
C GLU A 16 -11.37 -6.83 -15.25
N CYS A 17 -10.87 -7.04 -14.03
CA CYS A 17 -9.88 -6.18 -13.38
C CYS A 17 -8.48 -6.82 -13.32
N GLU A 18 -8.27 -7.94 -14.02
CA GLU A 18 -7.13 -8.85 -13.80
C GLU A 18 -5.77 -8.17 -14.07
N ASP A 19 -5.63 -7.43 -15.17
CA ASP A 19 -4.36 -6.78 -15.53
C ASP A 19 -3.96 -5.73 -14.49
N HIS A 20 -4.91 -4.91 -14.03
CA HIS A 20 -4.69 -3.95 -12.96
C HIS A 20 -4.35 -4.65 -11.65
N ARG A 21 -5.06 -5.73 -11.33
CA ARG A 21 -4.84 -6.54 -10.12
C ARG A 21 -3.44 -7.11 -10.07
N LEU A 22 -2.93 -7.67 -11.17
CA LEU A 22 -1.58 -8.23 -11.22
C LEU A 22 -0.52 -7.17 -10.87
N VAL A 23 -0.67 -5.95 -11.40
CA VAL A 23 0.24 -4.84 -11.10
C VAL A 23 0.11 -4.40 -9.64
N ILE A 24 -1.11 -4.24 -9.13
CA ILE A 24 -1.37 -3.86 -7.73
C ILE A 24 -0.74 -4.89 -6.77
N ASN A 25 -1.00 -6.18 -6.99
CA ASN A 25 -0.46 -7.26 -6.15
C ASN A 25 1.06 -7.36 -6.24
N ARG A 26 1.65 -7.17 -7.43
CA ARG A 26 3.11 -7.16 -7.59
C ARG A 26 3.74 -6.05 -6.75
N ASP A 27 3.23 -4.83 -6.84
CA ASP A 27 3.80 -3.69 -6.14
C ASP A 27 3.54 -3.79 -4.62
N TYR A 28 2.37 -4.30 -4.21
CA TYR A 28 2.08 -4.62 -2.82
C TYR A 28 3.04 -5.68 -2.24
N CYS A 29 3.26 -6.79 -2.96
CA CYS A 29 4.23 -7.81 -2.54
C CYS A 29 5.66 -7.28 -2.50
N ALA A 30 6.05 -6.42 -3.44
CA ALA A 30 7.35 -5.77 -3.43
C ALA A 30 7.53 -4.91 -2.17
N SER A 31 6.50 -4.17 -1.75
CA SER A 31 6.51 -3.42 -0.49
C SER A 31 6.83 -4.30 0.71
N GLN A 32 6.21 -5.48 0.79
CA GLN A 32 6.42 -6.42 1.90
C GLN A 32 7.87 -6.93 1.93
N ASN A 33 8.45 -7.21 0.76
CA ASN A 33 9.86 -7.61 0.67
C ASN A 33 10.79 -6.46 1.11
N TYR A 34 10.52 -5.24 0.66
CA TYR A 34 11.32 -4.07 1.08
C TYR A 34 11.19 -3.80 2.59
N MET A 35 10.03 -4.02 3.20
CA MET A 35 9.88 -3.96 4.66
C MET A 35 10.75 -4.99 5.37
N HIS A 36 10.78 -6.23 4.87
CA HIS A 36 11.61 -7.29 5.44
C HIS A 36 13.09 -6.90 5.42
N ASP A 37 13.54 -6.27 4.33
CA ASP A 37 14.90 -5.75 4.16
C ASP A 37 15.16 -4.41 4.89
N LYS A 38 14.14 -3.88 5.59
CA LYS A 38 14.15 -2.56 6.27
C LYS A 38 14.40 -1.37 5.32
N ASP A 39 14.13 -1.54 4.02
CA ASP A 39 14.09 -0.46 3.04
C ASP A 39 12.69 0.17 3.02
N TYR A 40 12.38 0.91 4.09
CA TYR A 40 11.07 1.51 4.26
C TYR A 40 10.72 2.51 3.15
N SER A 41 11.70 3.25 2.62
CA SER A 41 11.45 4.21 1.54
C SER A 41 10.94 3.51 0.29
N ARG A 42 11.60 2.41 -0.15
CA ARG A 42 11.10 1.63 -1.29
C ARG A 42 9.78 0.95 -1.00
N SER A 43 9.55 0.49 0.24
CA SER A 43 8.26 -0.05 0.64
C SER A 43 7.12 0.95 0.47
N ILE A 44 7.30 2.18 0.97
CA ILE A 44 6.31 3.25 0.89
C ILE A 44 6.01 3.62 -0.57
N ILE A 45 7.05 3.74 -1.41
CA ILE A 45 6.88 4.04 -2.83
C ILE A 45 6.14 2.92 -3.57
N ALA A 46 6.43 1.66 -3.25
CA ALA A 46 5.72 0.53 -3.85
C ALA A 46 4.22 0.53 -3.47
N LEU A 47 3.87 0.84 -2.21
CA LEU A 47 2.47 1.03 -1.82
C LEU A 47 1.82 2.23 -2.52
N LYS A 48 2.55 3.35 -2.70
CA LYS A 48 2.07 4.50 -3.48
C LYS A 48 1.73 4.11 -4.92
N ASN A 49 2.60 3.36 -5.57
CA ASN A 49 2.38 2.89 -6.94
C ASN A 49 1.18 1.95 -7.02
N ALA A 50 1.08 1.00 -6.07
CA ALA A 50 -0.06 0.10 -5.97
C ALA A 50 -1.37 0.88 -5.81
N PHE A 51 -1.40 1.89 -4.94
CA PHE A 51 -2.57 2.75 -4.72
C PHE A 51 -2.94 3.52 -6.00
N HIS A 52 -1.96 4.16 -6.63
CA HIS A 52 -2.20 4.93 -7.85
C HIS A 52 -2.80 4.05 -8.95
N LYS A 53 -2.34 2.80 -9.09
CA LYS A 53 -2.90 1.85 -10.05
C LYS A 53 -4.38 1.53 -9.78
N THR A 54 -4.85 1.63 -8.53
CA THR A 54 -6.28 1.49 -8.20
C THR A 54 -7.13 2.64 -8.70
N THR A 55 -6.55 3.81 -8.99
CA THR A 55 -7.30 4.97 -9.50
C THR A 55 -7.72 4.78 -10.96
N GLU A 56 -6.99 3.93 -11.68
CA GLU A 56 -7.30 3.53 -13.05
C GLU A 56 -8.48 2.55 -13.15
N LEU A 57 -8.88 1.90 -12.04
CA LEU A 57 -10.04 1.00 -11.97
C LEU A 57 -11.36 1.81 -11.92
N ASN A 58 -11.72 2.46 -13.03
CA ASN A 58 -12.92 3.29 -13.16
C ASN A 58 -14.15 2.53 -13.69
N GLU A 59 -13.96 1.29 -14.16
CA GLU A 59 -15.01 0.43 -14.66
C GLU A 59 -15.99 0.04 -13.55
N THR A 60 -17.29 0.11 -13.83
CA THR A 60 -18.35 -0.12 -12.83
C THR A 60 -18.22 -1.48 -12.14
N SER A 61 -17.79 -2.52 -12.87
CA SER A 61 -17.55 -3.87 -12.34
C SER A 61 -16.36 -3.94 -11.36
N CYS A 62 -15.39 -3.04 -11.48
CA CYS A 62 -14.18 -3.01 -10.67
C CYS A 62 -14.22 -2.05 -9.48
N LEU A 63 -15.24 -1.19 -9.35
CA LEU A 63 -15.31 -0.16 -8.30
C LEU A 63 -15.20 -0.74 -6.87
N ASN A 64 -15.82 -1.88 -6.60
CA ASN A 64 -15.74 -2.53 -5.30
C ASN A 64 -14.34 -3.10 -5.02
N CYS A 65 -13.69 -3.66 -6.04
CA CYS A 65 -12.30 -4.09 -5.96
C CYS A 65 -11.37 -2.91 -5.71
N ALA A 66 -11.54 -1.81 -6.44
CA ALA A 66 -10.76 -0.59 -6.26
C ALA A 66 -10.84 -0.07 -4.82
N ARG A 67 -12.04 -0.03 -4.24
CA ARG A 67 -12.24 0.36 -2.82
C ARG A 67 -11.52 -0.58 -1.86
N LEU A 68 -11.63 -1.89 -2.06
CA LEU A 68 -10.95 -2.88 -1.22
C LEU A 68 -9.42 -2.70 -1.30
N PHE A 69 -8.87 -2.61 -2.51
CA PHE A 69 -7.43 -2.40 -2.71
C PHE A 69 -6.96 -1.10 -2.03
N ARG A 70 -7.67 0.01 -2.23
CA ARG A 70 -7.35 1.29 -1.59
C ARG A 70 -7.32 1.18 -0.08
N SER A 71 -8.33 0.54 0.54
CA SER A 71 -8.38 0.33 1.99
C SER A 71 -7.18 -0.48 2.47
N THR A 72 -6.95 -1.65 1.88
CA THR A 72 -5.86 -2.56 2.29
C THR A 72 -4.47 -1.91 2.13
N ILE A 73 -4.25 -1.18 1.04
CA ILE A 73 -2.98 -0.47 0.79
C ILE A 73 -2.80 0.67 1.81
N THR A 74 -3.86 1.45 2.06
CA THR A 74 -3.82 2.56 3.02
C THR A 74 -3.55 2.04 4.43
N GLU A 75 -4.27 1.01 4.88
CA GLU A 75 -4.05 0.34 6.18
C GLU A 75 -2.61 -0.17 6.29
N SER A 76 -2.07 -0.78 5.23
CA SER A 76 -0.68 -1.26 5.22
C SER A 76 0.33 -0.12 5.38
N LEU A 77 0.08 1.04 4.78
CA LEU A 77 0.94 2.21 4.93
C LEU A 77 0.77 2.86 6.31
N GLU A 78 -0.42 2.83 6.90
CA GLU A 78 -0.67 3.28 8.29
C GLU A 78 0.14 2.46 9.28
N TYR A 79 0.16 1.14 9.14
CA TYR A 79 1.00 0.26 9.96
C TYR A 79 2.51 0.61 9.84
N ILE A 80 3.00 0.82 8.62
CA ILE A 80 4.39 1.24 8.39
C ILE A 80 4.69 2.57 9.07
N HIS A 81 3.78 3.54 8.95
CA HIS A 81 3.94 4.86 9.56
C HIS A 81 3.99 4.78 11.09
N GLU A 82 3.13 3.98 11.71
CA GLU A 82 3.14 3.74 13.16
C GLU A 82 4.42 3.05 13.63
N ASP A 83 4.89 2.01 12.91
CA ASP A 83 6.15 1.34 13.20
C ASP A 83 7.33 2.32 13.12
N LEU A 84 7.37 3.15 12.08
CA LEU A 84 8.40 4.18 11.90
C LEU A 84 8.37 5.25 12.99
N LEU A 85 7.18 5.66 13.44
CA LEU A 85 7.01 6.58 14.58
C LEU A 85 7.62 5.98 15.85
N ASN A 86 7.32 4.71 16.14
CA ASN A 86 7.86 4.02 17.31
C ASN A 86 9.39 3.90 17.24
N MET A 87 9.95 3.66 16.05
CA MET A 87 11.39 3.58 15.82
C MET A 87 12.10 4.95 15.84
N SER A 88 11.38 6.05 15.62
CA SER A 88 11.95 7.41 15.61
C SER A 88 11.79 8.15 16.95
N THR A 89 10.77 7.84 17.76
CA THR A 89 10.42 8.63 18.95
C THR A 89 10.70 7.97 20.31
N GLY A 90 11.18 6.72 20.35
CA GLY A 90 11.51 6.03 21.60
C GLY A 90 12.81 6.49 22.30
N PHE A 91 13.08 5.97 23.51
CA PHE A 91 14.33 6.21 24.28
C PHE A 91 15.61 5.80 23.52
N LEU A 92 15.47 4.89 22.55
CA LEU A 92 16.52 4.44 21.61
C LEU A 92 16.27 4.95 20.17
N GLY A 93 15.38 5.93 20.01
CA GLY A 93 14.91 6.45 18.73
C GLY A 93 16.08 6.90 17.88
N THR A 94 16.26 6.25 16.73
CA THR A 94 17.34 6.62 15.80
C THR A 94 16.77 7.58 14.77
N LYS A 95 17.41 8.75 14.59
CA LYS A 95 17.07 9.71 13.52
C LYS A 95 17.13 9.10 12.11
N ARG A 96 17.73 7.91 11.97
CA ARG A 96 17.84 7.14 10.74
C ARG A 96 16.49 6.94 10.02
N PHE A 97 15.40 6.75 10.77
CA PHE A 97 14.09 6.44 10.18
C PHE A 97 13.17 7.65 10.03
N GLN A 98 13.62 8.83 10.47
CA GLN A 98 12.82 10.06 10.46
C GLN A 98 12.36 10.44 9.05
N SER A 99 13.23 10.33 8.05
CA SER A 99 12.87 10.64 6.66
C SER A 99 11.82 9.69 6.10
N SER A 100 11.90 8.39 6.41
CA SER A 100 10.89 7.41 6.01
C SER A 100 9.57 7.65 6.74
N PHE A 101 9.60 8.05 8.01
CA PHE A 101 8.41 8.42 8.77
C PHE A 101 7.67 9.60 8.11
N GLU A 102 8.40 10.67 7.80
CA GLU A 102 7.86 11.84 7.11
C GLU A 102 7.32 11.50 5.72
N LEU A 103 8.05 10.66 4.97
CA LEU A 103 7.60 10.16 3.66
C LEU A 103 6.28 9.39 3.78
N ALA A 104 6.17 8.46 4.74
CA ALA A 104 4.95 7.70 4.95
C ALA A 104 3.76 8.60 5.30
N GLY A 105 3.97 9.60 6.16
CA GLY A 105 2.93 10.56 6.54
C GLY A 105 2.45 11.41 5.35
N ASN A 106 3.38 11.90 4.53
CA ASN A 106 3.05 12.65 3.32
C ASN A 106 2.25 11.81 2.32
N VAL A 107 2.70 10.57 2.06
CA VAL A 107 2.00 9.67 1.13
C VAL A 107 0.63 9.27 1.67
N LEU A 108 0.46 9.02 2.98
CA LEU A 108 -0.85 8.77 3.58
C LEU A 108 -1.81 9.95 3.38
N MET A 109 -1.31 11.18 3.56
CA MET A 109 -2.12 12.38 3.34
C MET A 109 -2.56 12.50 1.88
N GLU A 110 -1.69 12.19 0.93
CA GLU A 110 -2.02 12.14 -0.49
C GLU A 110 -3.10 11.09 -0.78
N MET A 111 -2.90 9.84 -0.34
CA MET A 111 -3.85 8.73 -0.57
C MET A 111 -5.23 9.03 0.00
N LYS A 112 -5.30 9.56 1.23
CA LYS A 112 -6.58 9.86 1.90
C LYS A 112 -7.37 10.98 1.24
N ARG A 113 -6.75 11.82 0.40
CA ARG A 113 -7.46 12.84 -0.38
C ARG A 113 -8.15 12.27 -1.62
N GLU A 114 -7.78 11.07 -2.06
CA GLU A 114 -8.31 10.41 -3.25
C GLU A 114 -9.36 9.33 -2.95
N ILE A 115 -9.67 9.10 -1.67
CA ILE A 115 -10.72 8.19 -1.19
C ILE A 115 -12.01 8.98 -0.97
#